data_AF-A0A2T4LNS5-F1
#
_entry.id   AF-A0A2T4LNS5-F1
#
_cell.length_a   1.000
_cell.length_b   1.000
_cell.length_c   1.000
_cell.angle_alpha   90.00
_cell.angle_beta   90.00
_cell.angle_gamma   90.00
#
_symmetry.space_group_name_H-M   'P 1'
#
loop_
_entity.id
_entity.type
_entity.pdbx_description
1 polymer ?
#
loop_
_entity_poly.entity_id
_entity_poly.type
_entity_poly.pdbx_seq_one_letter_code
_entity_poly.pdbx_strand_id
1 'polypeptide(L)'
;MSLLSEHLPLISLIIGVAFLLFINIKLKINSILALIFSAIIVGLINGMKPMTILDTVKDGLGSTLGSLALIIGFGAVLGKIMVDSGAAQRIASTLISKFGVKNVQWALIIIGAVF
;
A
#
# COMPACT_ATOMS: atom_id res chain seq x y z
N MET A 1 -27.29 -9.09 26.23
CA MET A 1 -26.70 -7.79 25.82
C MET A 1 -25.17 -7.77 25.90
N SER A 2 -24.52 -8.74 26.54
CA SER A 2 -23.04 -8.87 26.65
C SER A 2 -22.35 -9.63 25.50
N LEU A 3 -23.05 -10.53 24.80
CA LEU A 3 -22.51 -11.33 23.69
C LEU A 3 -22.29 -10.54 22.39
N LEU A 4 -23.08 -9.49 22.14
CA LEU A 4 -22.93 -8.65 20.95
C LEU A 4 -21.76 -7.67 21.08
N SER A 5 -21.43 -7.22 22.30
CA SER A 5 -20.29 -6.32 22.54
C SER A 5 -18.94 -7.00 22.40
N GLU A 6 -18.84 -8.32 22.64
CA GLU A 6 -17.57 -9.06 22.43
C GLU A 6 -17.23 -9.27 20.96
N HIS A 7 -18.23 -9.39 20.06
CA HIS A 7 -18.02 -9.66 18.63
C HIS A 7 -18.11 -8.42 17.73
N LEU A 8 -18.64 -7.30 18.23
CA LEU A 8 -18.72 -6.02 17.51
C LEU A 8 -17.41 -5.58 16.84
N PRO A 9 -16.23 -5.65 17.50
CA PRO A 9 -14.98 -5.25 16.86
C PRO A 9 -14.60 -6.15 15.68
N LEU A 10 -14.80 -7.47 15.79
CA LEU A 10 -14.55 -8.43 14.69
C LEU A 10 -15.47 -8.18 13.49
N ILE A 11 -16.75 -7.92 13.74
CA ILE A 11 -17.72 -7.63 12.67
C ILE A 11 -17.37 -6.32 11.97
N SER A 12 -17.03 -5.27 12.75
CA SER A 12 -16.61 -3.98 12.19
C SER A 12 -15.34 -4.09 11.35
N LEU A 13 -14.39 -4.95 11.77
CA LEU A 13 -13.16 -5.23 11.04
C LEU A 13 -13.46 -5.91 9.70
N ILE A 14 -14.30 -6.95 9.70
CA ILE A 14 -14.68 -7.66 8.47
C ILE A 14 -15.34 -6.70 7.48
N ILE A 15 -16.26 -5.85 7.96
CA ILE A 15 -16.91 -4.82 7.14
C ILE A 15 -15.88 -3.82 6.60
N GLY A 16 -14.96 -3.35 7.46
CA GLY A 16 -13.91 -2.43 7.07
C GLY A 16 -12.98 -2.98 5.97
N VAL A 17 -12.54 -4.23 6.12
CA VAL A 17 -11.69 -4.91 5.13
C VAL A 17 -12.45 -5.15 3.83
N ALA A 18 -13.69 -5.64 3.91
CA ALA A 18 -14.53 -5.83 2.72
C ALA A 18 -14.75 -4.51 1.97
N PHE A 19 -15.00 -3.42 2.70
CA PHE A 19 -15.17 -2.08 2.13
C PHE A 19 -13.87 -1.55 1.50
N LEU A 20 -12.72 -1.74 2.15
CA LEU A 20 -11.40 -1.40 1.62
C LEU A 20 -11.13 -2.12 0.29
N LEU A 21 -11.36 -3.44 0.25
CA LEU A 21 -11.15 -4.25 -0.94
C LEU A 21 -12.11 -3.83 -2.06
N PHE A 22 -13.37 -3.56 -1.73
CA PHE A 22 -14.35 -3.07 -2.68
C PHE A 22 -13.93 -1.73 -3.31
N ILE A 23 -13.45 -0.78 -2.51
CA ILE A 23 -12.93 0.50 -3.02
C ILE A 23 -11.72 0.28 -3.94
N ASN A 24 -10.75 -0.52 -3.53
CA ASN A 24 -9.54 -0.75 -4.33
C ASN A 24 -9.85 -1.46 -5.66
N ILE A 25 -10.67 -2.51 -5.62
CA ILE A 25 -10.90 -3.36 -6.79
C ILE A 25 -11.92 -2.74 -7.75
N LYS A 26 -13.04 -2.22 -7.24
CA LYS A 26 -14.16 -1.79 -8.07
C LYS A 26 -14.11 -0.30 -8.41
N LEU A 27 -13.82 0.54 -7.42
CA LEU A 27 -13.77 2.00 -7.58
C LEU A 27 -12.39 2.49 -8.04
N LYS A 28 -11.35 1.64 -7.99
CA LYS A 28 -9.97 1.94 -8.43
C LYS A 28 -9.40 3.24 -7.84
N ILE A 29 -9.79 3.55 -6.60
CA ILE A 29 -9.25 4.70 -5.87
C ILE A 29 -7.84 4.34 -5.36
N ASN A 30 -6.95 5.33 -5.21
CA ASN A 30 -5.64 5.15 -4.59
C ASN A 30 -5.76 4.44 -3.23
N SER A 31 -4.91 3.43 -2.99
CA SER A 31 -4.97 2.59 -1.80
C SER A 31 -4.85 3.36 -0.48
N ILE A 32 -4.11 4.48 -0.45
CA ILE A 32 -3.99 5.33 0.75
C ILE A 32 -5.34 5.96 1.10
N LEU A 33 -6.07 6.49 0.10
CA LEU A 33 -7.39 7.06 0.31
C LEU A 33 -8.39 5.98 0.76
N ALA A 34 -8.33 4.80 0.13
CA ALA A 34 -9.18 3.67 0.50
C ALA A 34 -8.97 3.24 1.96
N LEU A 35 -7.71 3.22 2.43
CA LEU A 35 -7.37 2.94 3.82
C LEU A 35 -7.96 3.98 4.78
N ILE A 36 -7.83 5.27 4.46
CA ILE A 36 -8.38 6.36 5.30
C ILE A 36 -9.90 6.24 5.42
N PHE A 37 -10.61 6.07 4.29
CA PHE A 37 -12.07 5.93 4.33
C PHE A 37 -12.52 4.70 5.12
N SER A 38 -11.85 3.56 4.92
CA SER A 38 -12.16 2.34 5.67
C SER A 38 -11.92 2.54 7.17
N ALA A 39 -10.80 3.14 7.58
CA ALA A 39 -10.50 3.41 8.98
C ALA A 39 -11.53 4.36 9.63
N ILE A 40 -11.99 5.39 8.90
CA ILE A 40 -13.05 6.30 9.39
C ILE A 40 -14.35 5.53 9.61
N ILE A 41 -14.77 4.70 8.65
CA ILE A 41 -16.02 3.91 8.76
C ILE A 41 -15.95 2.94 9.94
N VAL A 42 -14.84 2.23 10.10
CA VAL A 42 -14.64 1.32 11.24
C VAL A 42 -14.68 2.08 12.56
N GLY A 43 -14.02 3.25 12.65
CA GLY A 43 -14.05 4.08 13.85
C GLY A 43 -15.46 4.58 14.20
N LEU A 44 -16.24 4.97 13.19
CA LEU A 44 -17.63 5.40 13.37
C LEU A 44 -18.53 4.24 13.83
N ILE A 45 -18.37 3.04 13.26
CA ILE A 45 -19.13 1.84 13.66
C ILE A 45 -18.84 1.47 15.12
N ASN A 46 -17.59 1.65 15.57
CA ASN A 46 -17.20 1.39 16.97
C ASN A 46 -17.56 2.54 17.93
N GLY A 47 -18.26 3.58 17.47
CA GLY A 47 -18.72 4.69 18.30
C GLY A 47 -17.62 5.63 18.77
N MET A 48 -16.48 5.67 18.07
CA MET A 48 -15.40 6.59 18.40
C MET A 48 -15.79 8.05 18.10
N LYS A 49 -15.30 8.98 18.91
CA LYS A 49 -15.49 10.42 18.65
C LYS A 49 -14.76 10.83 17.36
N PRO A 50 -15.32 11.72 16.53
CA PRO A 50 -14.71 12.12 15.26
C PRO A 50 -13.25 12.60 15.37
N MET A 51 -12.94 13.39 16.41
CA MET A 51 -11.57 13.86 16.65
C MET A 51 -10.61 12.70 16.96
N THR A 52 -11.04 11.75 17.80
CA THR A 52 -10.24 10.57 18.15
C THR A 52 -9.99 9.68 16.94
N ILE A 53 -10.96 9.55 16.03
CA ILE A 53 -10.78 8.83 14.76
C ILE A 53 -9.68 9.49 13.93
N LEU A 54 -9.74 10.82 13.77
CA LEU A 54 -8.73 11.56 13.01
C LEU A 54 -7.34 11.40 13.61
N ASP A 55 -7.22 11.50 14.93
CA ASP A 55 -5.93 11.34 15.61
C ASP A 55 -5.39 9.91 15.47
N THR A 56 -6.25 8.90 15.62
CA THR A 56 -5.85 7.49 15.44
C THR A 56 -5.39 7.20 14.00
N VAL A 57 -6.09 7.76 13.01
CA VAL A 57 -5.71 7.63 11.59
C VAL A 57 -4.39 8.35 11.32
N LYS A 58 -4.19 9.56 11.86
CA LYS A 58 -2.94 10.30 11.74
C LYS A 58 -1.77 9.55 12.38
N ASP A 59 -1.96 8.98 13.56
CA ASP A 59 -0.91 8.24 14.27
C ASP A 59 -0.56 6.93 13.56
N GLY A 60 -1.57 6.18 13.11
CA GLY A 60 -1.36 4.94 12.36
C GLY A 60 -0.67 5.17 11.01
N LEU A 61 -1.13 6.18 10.26
CA LEU A 61 -0.51 6.55 9.00
C LEU A 61 0.88 7.16 9.21
N GLY A 62 1.03 8.04 10.20
CA GLY A 62 2.28 8.75 10.52
C GLY A 62 3.39 7.82 11.01
N SER A 63 3.06 6.81 11.82
CA SER A 63 4.04 5.79 12.24
C SER A 63 4.52 4.94 11.06
N THR A 64 3.61 4.53 10.18
CA THR A 64 3.94 3.74 8.98
C THR A 64 4.73 4.57 7.97
N LEU A 65 4.28 5.79 7.68
CA LEU A 65 5.00 6.71 6.80
C LEU A 65 6.33 7.12 7.41
N GLY A 66 6.44 7.29 8.72
CA GLY A 66 7.69 7.62 9.40
C GLY A 66 8.74 6.52 9.25
N SER A 67 8.34 5.25 9.44
CA SER A 67 9.26 4.12 9.29
C SER A 67 9.69 3.89 7.83
N LEU A 68 8.80 4.15 6.87
CA LEU A 68 9.09 4.01 5.44
C LEU A 68 9.62 5.29 4.78
N ALA A 69 9.60 6.46 5.43
CA ALA A 69 9.88 7.76 4.80
C ALA A 69 11.29 7.80 4.18
N LEU A 70 12.30 7.36 4.93
CA LEU A 70 13.67 7.30 4.44
C LEU A 70 13.82 6.26 3.33
N ILE A 71 13.22 5.07 3.50
CA ILE A 71 13.32 3.98 2.52
C ILE A 71 12.72 4.43 1.18
N ILE A 72 11.51 5.00 1.20
CA ILE A 72 10.82 5.51 0.01
C ILE A 72 11.57 6.72 -0.56
N GLY A 73 12.03 7.64 0.28
CA GLY A 73 12.75 8.84 -0.13
C GLY A 73 14.07 8.52 -0.83
N PHE A 74 14.93 7.71 -0.20
CA PHE A 74 16.17 7.26 -0.81
C PHE A 74 15.92 6.37 -2.03
N GLY A 75 14.93 5.48 -1.98
CA GLY A 75 14.55 4.66 -3.13
C GLY A 75 14.13 5.49 -4.34
N ALA A 76 13.36 6.56 -4.13
CA ALA A 76 12.97 7.48 -5.20
C ALA A 76 14.17 8.26 -5.76
N VAL A 77 15.07 8.75 -4.90
CA VAL A 77 16.30 9.45 -5.32
C VAL A 77 17.21 8.51 -6.12
N LEU A 78 17.49 7.30 -5.61
CA LEU A 78 18.29 6.29 -6.30
C LEU A 78 17.66 5.89 -7.63
N GLY A 79 16.34 5.66 -7.65
CA GLY A 79 15.60 5.37 -8.87
C GLY A 79 15.73 6.48 -9.91
N LYS A 80 15.64 7.74 -9.49
CA LYS A 80 15.81 8.90 -10.39
C LYS A 80 17.23 8.99 -10.94
N ILE A 81 18.25 8.83 -10.11
CA ILE A 81 19.66 8.80 -10.54
C ILE A 81 19.90 7.65 -11.53
N MET A 82 19.28 6.48 -11.31
CA MET A 82 19.41 5.33 -12.21
C MET A 82 18.78 5.59 -13.59
N VAL A 83 17.67 6.33 -13.63
CA VAL A 83 17.02 6.77 -14.88
C VAL A 83 17.87 7.83 -15.57
N ASP A 84 18.33 8.84 -14.85
CA ASP A 84 19.07 9.98 -15.42
C ASP A 84 20.47 9.60 -15.92
N SER A 85 21.12 8.62 -15.28
CA SER A 85 22.40 8.07 -15.74
C SER A 85 22.28 7.10 -16.92
N GLY A 86 21.06 6.73 -17.34
CA GLY A 86 20.82 5.71 -18.35
C GLY A 86 21.12 4.27 -17.88
N ALA A 87 21.48 4.09 -16.61
CA ALA A 87 21.72 2.76 -16.03
C ALA A 87 20.46 1.88 -16.10
N ALA A 88 19.27 2.45 -15.86
CA ALA A 88 17.99 1.75 -15.99
C ALA A 88 17.77 1.22 -17.42
N GLN A 89 18.01 2.06 -18.44
CA GLN A 89 17.95 1.67 -19.85
C GLN A 89 18.95 0.55 -20.18
N ARG A 90 20.19 0.63 -19.66
CA ARG A 90 21.22 -0.38 -19.89
C ARG A 90 20.84 -1.73 -19.28
N ILE A 91 20.25 -1.74 -18.07
CA ILE A 91 19.75 -2.96 -17.43
C ILE A 91 18.63 -3.58 -18.28
N ALA A 92 17.65 -2.77 -18.68
CA ALA A 92 16.53 -3.23 -19.51
C ALA A 92 17.01 -3.82 -20.85
N SER A 93 17.93 -3.13 -21.56
CA SER A 93 18.45 -3.62 -22.85
C SER A 93 19.24 -4.92 -22.70
N THR A 94 20.02 -5.05 -21.62
CA THR A 94 20.82 -6.26 -21.35
C THR A 94 19.91 -7.45 -21.05
N LEU A 95 18.80 -7.22 -20.38
CA LEU A 95 17.80 -8.25 -20.12
C LEU A 95 17.14 -8.74 -21.38
N ILE A 96 16.70 -7.80 -22.23
CA ILE A 96 16.07 -8.12 -23.51
C ILE A 96 17.05 -8.89 -24.41
N SER A 97 18.33 -8.49 -24.45
CA SER A 97 19.32 -9.18 -25.27
C SER A 97 19.66 -10.59 -24.74
N LYS A 98 19.62 -10.81 -23.43
CA LYS A 98 20.02 -12.10 -22.83
C LYS A 98 18.89 -13.12 -22.78
N PHE A 99 17.67 -12.68 -22.43
CA PHE A 99 16.51 -13.58 -22.30
C PHE A 99 15.62 -13.61 -23.56
N GLY A 100 15.75 -12.60 -24.42
CA GLY A 100 14.89 -12.39 -25.59
C GLY A 100 13.56 -11.73 -25.20
N VAL A 101 12.98 -10.97 -26.13
CA VAL A 101 11.74 -10.18 -25.92
C VAL A 101 10.59 -11.05 -25.37
N LYS A 102 10.51 -12.31 -25.82
CA LYS A 102 9.45 -13.25 -25.45
C LYS A 102 9.52 -13.72 -23.99
N ASN A 103 10.70 -13.65 -23.34
CA ASN A 103 10.93 -14.11 -21.97
C ASN A 103 11.26 -12.96 -21.00
N VAL A 104 11.11 -11.71 -21.42
CA VAL A 104 11.39 -10.53 -20.56
C VAL A 104 10.56 -10.57 -19.28
N GLN A 105 9.32 -11.06 -19.31
CA GLN A 105 8.50 -11.21 -18.12
C GLN A 105 9.15 -12.12 -17.07
N TRP A 106 9.71 -13.26 -17.49
CA TRP A 106 10.45 -14.16 -16.61
C TRP A 106 11.72 -13.52 -16.05
N ALA A 107 12.43 -12.77 -16.89
CA ALA A 107 13.63 -12.06 -16.46
C ALA A 107 13.31 -10.97 -15.43
N LEU A 108 12.20 -10.25 -15.60
CA LEU A 108 11.72 -9.25 -14.65
C LEU A 108 11.30 -9.88 -13.31
N ILE A 109 10.66 -11.06 -13.33
CA ILE A 109 10.31 -11.80 -12.12
C ILE A 109 11.57 -12.20 -11.35
N ILE A 110 12.59 -12.74 -12.03
CA ILE A 110 13.86 -13.15 -11.38
C ILE A 110 14.56 -11.94 -10.76
N ILE A 111 14.60 -10.80 -11.44
CA ILE A 111 15.21 -9.58 -10.90
C ILE A 111 14.43 -9.04 -9.72
N GLY A 112 13.10 -8.97 -9.85
CA GLY A 112 12.22 -8.55 -8.77
C GLY A 112 12.22 -9.50 -7.58
N ALA A 113 12.71 -10.73 -7.72
CA ALA A 113 12.90 -11.66 -6.61
C ALA A 113 14.26 -11.49 -5.90
N VAL A 114 15.23 -10.84 -6.55
CA VAL A 114 16.57 -10.57 -5.99
C VAL A 114 16.63 -9.20 -5.29
N PHE A 115 15.78 -8.26 -5.71
CA PHE A 115 15.57 -6.94 -5.10
C PHE A 115 14.47 -6.94 -4.06
#